data_AF-A0A1X7TT03-F1
#
_entry.id   AF-A0A1X7TT03-F1
#
_cell.length_a   1.000
_cell.length_b   1.000
_cell.length_c   1.000
_cell.angle_alpha   90.00
_cell.angle_beta   90.00
_cell.angle_gamma   90.00
#
_symmetry.space_group_name_H-M   'P 1'
#
loop_
_entity.id
_entity.type
_entity.pdbx_description
1 polymer ?
#
loop_
_entity_poly.entity_id
_entity_poly.type
_entity_poly.pdbx_seq_one_letter_code
_entity_poly.pdbx_strand_id
1 'polypeptide(L)'
;MACNRVITYEEFLDQKPPIKELTEQIDTKNEWLMFGVILGLSKDAIHQLPRGIITGKTVALLELWLLAPNASRRQLLEDLRKDPDKKDVADNYEKHLTDTYEAECKQSFEEEAASQCFVPSREVTVLDMEGKLKTKNAEIEYLQSTIKEKENEMNDAKTKIKELERSLSLASDDMNTNLEKKDQEIDDLRISIIRKDDESDSKIRKLQSIIHEKEEETKAKIKELEGSLSLASDERSELKRNLETKDQEINDLTVSTQEKDEEAKAKIEELERSLSLTSDEKSELERNLETKDQEADDLKMAAQEKDEEMNSAKERVEELERSLSLASESIDELEEKIGTLSRISKMKDREIEGLKARLYPRNEQDMITSTKWGKSEVRLTSPSAEQCTDVLTRIEKDHQQVYLSDSSSDVAQLLVVPLLQKKNIRSLYILSTSLTRDFIDLFASQMLDDNTLESLYLNHNSIDDDGVIILVQSLKYNKKLQYLSLDFNTGITSLSVPSLAEFIRINSTLSVLYVSHTRIDTRGVLELVDSLKSNTRLGKIVVDEKHKAMCTKTVGKINRLDFSYTTATAYEYTGVNLGGLLV
;
A
#
# COMPACT_ATOMS: atom_id res chain seq x y z
N MET A 1 33.62 -56.13 67.50
CA MET A 1 34.13 -56.96 66.39
C MET A 1 34.95 -56.07 65.49
N ALA A 2 36.19 -56.43 65.17
CA ALA A 2 36.95 -55.72 64.13
C ALA A 2 36.39 -56.11 62.75
N CYS A 3 36.37 -55.16 61.81
CA CYS A 3 36.12 -55.46 60.40
C CYS A 3 37.00 -54.56 59.53
N ASN A 4 38.31 -54.85 59.52
CA ASN A 4 39.23 -54.30 58.53
C ASN A 4 38.88 -54.91 57.17
N ARG A 5 37.90 -54.30 56.49
CA ARG A 5 37.52 -54.61 55.13
C ARG A 5 37.68 -53.34 54.32
N VAL A 6 38.78 -53.25 53.57
CA VAL A 6 38.97 -52.20 52.58
C VAL A 6 37.88 -52.39 51.53
N ILE A 7 36.92 -51.48 51.55
CA ILE A 7 35.78 -51.43 50.63
C ILE A 7 36.36 -51.20 49.23
N THR A 8 35.90 -51.91 48.20
CA THR A 8 36.27 -51.54 46.82
C THR A 8 35.51 -50.28 46.36
N TYR A 9 36.02 -49.55 45.36
CA TYR A 9 35.34 -48.34 44.88
C TYR A 9 33.92 -48.62 44.35
N GLU A 10 33.68 -49.79 43.74
CA GLU A 10 32.33 -50.20 43.35
C GLU A 10 31.43 -50.49 44.56
N GLU A 11 31.91 -51.23 45.57
CA GLU A 11 31.17 -51.44 46.82
C GLU A 11 30.94 -50.13 47.61
N PHE A 12 31.79 -49.11 47.43
CA PHE A 12 31.61 -47.77 47.96
C PHE A 12 30.53 -46.99 47.19
N LEU A 13 30.52 -47.08 45.85
CA LEU A 13 29.48 -46.47 45.01
C LEU A 13 28.10 -47.14 45.19
N ASP A 14 28.05 -48.43 45.51
CA ASP A 14 26.80 -49.16 45.78
C ASP A 14 26.24 -48.92 47.20
N GLN A 15 26.99 -48.25 48.07
CA GLN A 15 26.46 -47.79 49.35
C GLN A 15 25.62 -46.52 49.21
N LYS A 16 24.68 -46.37 50.14
CA LYS A 16 23.89 -45.14 50.33
C LYS A 16 24.80 -44.04 50.89
N PRO A 17 24.82 -42.83 50.31
CA PRO A 17 25.62 -41.72 50.85
C PRO A 17 25.09 -41.28 52.23
N PRO A 18 25.96 -41.01 53.22
CA PRO A 18 25.54 -40.44 54.49
C PRO A 18 25.09 -38.98 54.31
N ILE A 19 24.16 -38.52 55.15
CA ILE A 19 23.64 -37.14 55.10
C ILE A 19 24.77 -36.09 55.20
N LYS A 20 25.86 -36.43 55.89
CA LYS A 20 27.06 -35.58 56.01
C LYS A 20 27.77 -35.35 54.66
N GLU A 21 27.92 -36.38 53.83
CA GLU A 21 28.51 -36.25 52.48
C GLU A 21 27.62 -35.39 51.57
N LEU A 22 26.31 -35.59 51.64
CA LEU A 22 25.32 -34.78 50.91
C LEU A 22 25.26 -33.31 51.38
N THR A 23 25.79 -32.99 52.57
CA THR A 23 25.78 -31.64 53.15
C THR A 23 27.16 -30.96 53.16
N GLU A 24 28.26 -31.70 52.97
CA GLU A 24 29.60 -31.12 52.79
C GLU A 24 29.82 -30.53 51.39
N GLN A 25 28.91 -30.79 50.45
CA GLN A 25 28.82 -30.13 49.13
C GLN A 25 27.97 -28.84 49.12
N ILE A 26 27.49 -28.38 50.27
CA ILE A 26 26.56 -27.24 50.42
C ILE A 26 27.33 -26.05 51.03
N ASP A 27 27.04 -24.80 50.64
CA ASP A 27 27.75 -23.64 51.18
C ASP A 27 27.31 -23.39 52.63
N THR A 28 28.12 -23.96 53.53
CA THR A 28 27.92 -23.96 54.98
C THR A 28 27.72 -22.58 55.60
N LYS A 29 28.08 -21.49 54.89
CA LYS A 29 28.04 -20.13 55.45
C LYS A 29 26.64 -19.51 55.51
N ASN A 30 25.68 -19.98 54.71
CA ASN A 30 24.29 -19.49 54.70
C ASN A 30 23.21 -20.59 54.61
N GLU A 31 23.50 -21.77 54.04
CA GLU A 31 22.44 -22.68 53.59
C GLU A 31 21.88 -23.62 54.68
N TRP A 32 22.55 -23.82 55.83
CA TRP A 32 22.12 -24.75 56.89
C TRP A 32 20.72 -24.46 57.46
N LEU A 33 20.36 -23.19 57.62
CA LEU A 33 19.03 -22.81 58.13
C LEU A 33 17.91 -23.12 57.12
N MET A 34 18.23 -23.07 55.82
CA MET A 34 17.31 -23.44 54.74
C MET A 34 17.20 -24.95 54.54
N PHE A 35 18.26 -25.72 54.82
CA PHE A 35 18.25 -27.18 54.66
C PHE A 35 17.18 -27.85 55.54
N GLY A 36 17.04 -27.39 56.79
CA GLY A 36 15.98 -27.85 57.70
C GLY A 36 14.56 -27.49 57.24
N VAL A 37 14.40 -26.43 56.44
CA VAL A 37 13.12 -26.08 55.80
C VAL A 37 12.86 -26.97 54.59
N ILE A 38 13.87 -27.18 53.73
CA ILE A 38 13.74 -27.98 52.50
C ILE A 38 13.37 -29.45 52.81
N LEU A 39 13.89 -30.03 53.88
CA LEU A 39 13.49 -31.37 54.35
C LEU A 39 12.01 -31.48 54.79
N GLY A 40 11.31 -30.35 54.95
CA GLY A 40 9.88 -30.28 55.23
C GLY A 40 9.02 -29.75 54.07
N LEU A 41 9.60 -29.47 52.90
CA LEU A 41 8.87 -28.96 51.73
C LEU A 41 8.41 -30.08 50.79
N SER A 42 7.25 -29.87 50.15
CA SER A 42 6.80 -30.69 49.02
C SER A 42 7.57 -30.35 47.74
N LYS A 43 7.61 -31.30 46.80
CA LYS A 43 8.35 -31.17 45.53
C LYS A 43 8.06 -29.85 44.79
N ASP A 44 6.79 -29.47 44.69
CA ASP A 44 6.35 -28.28 43.95
C ASP A 44 6.75 -26.96 44.63
N ALA A 45 7.09 -26.98 45.92
CA ALA A 45 7.57 -25.81 46.66
C ALA A 45 9.08 -25.58 46.47
N ILE A 46 9.87 -26.63 46.18
CA ILE A 46 11.31 -26.51 45.90
C ILE A 46 11.55 -25.65 44.66
N HIS A 47 10.79 -25.87 43.60
CA HIS A 47 10.88 -25.10 42.35
C HIS A 47 10.47 -23.61 42.48
N GLN A 48 9.83 -23.22 43.59
CA GLN A 48 9.40 -21.84 43.88
C GLN A 48 10.44 -21.03 44.67
N LEU A 49 11.54 -21.65 45.12
CA LEU A 49 12.60 -20.96 45.85
C LEU A 49 13.40 -20.02 44.93
N PRO A 50 13.86 -18.86 45.42
CA PRO A 50 14.51 -17.84 44.59
C PRO A 50 15.87 -18.33 44.05
N ARG A 51 15.94 -18.47 42.73
CA ARG A 51 17.07 -19.05 41.93
C ARG A 51 18.43 -18.34 42.03
N GLY A 52 18.59 -17.37 42.94
CA GLY A 52 19.85 -16.65 43.18
C GLY A 52 20.52 -16.96 44.53
N ILE A 53 19.88 -17.74 45.41
CA ILE A 53 20.37 -18.01 46.78
C ILE A 53 20.82 -19.46 46.96
N ILE A 54 20.20 -20.41 46.26
CA ILE A 54 20.55 -21.83 46.27
C ILE A 54 21.15 -22.18 44.91
N THR A 55 22.29 -22.88 44.87
CA THR A 55 22.88 -23.27 43.58
C THR A 55 22.02 -24.33 42.88
N GLY A 56 21.98 -24.32 41.55
CA GLY A 56 21.29 -25.36 40.77
C GLY A 56 21.83 -26.78 41.02
N LYS A 57 23.07 -26.90 41.51
CA LYS A 57 23.69 -28.17 41.93
C LYS A 57 23.02 -28.72 43.20
N THR A 58 22.84 -27.85 44.20
CA THR A 58 22.20 -28.16 45.49
C THR A 58 20.77 -28.65 45.30
N VAL A 59 19.99 -27.96 44.44
CA VAL A 59 18.60 -28.34 44.12
C VAL A 59 18.55 -29.71 43.43
N ALA A 60 19.39 -29.94 42.42
CA ALA A 60 19.38 -31.18 41.64
C ALA A 60 19.67 -32.45 42.47
N LEU A 61 20.63 -32.40 43.40
CA LEU A 61 20.90 -33.53 44.30
C LEU A 61 19.74 -33.77 45.29
N LEU A 62 19.13 -32.71 45.82
CA LEU A 62 18.06 -32.83 46.81
C LEU A 62 16.74 -33.31 46.21
N GLU A 63 16.39 -32.88 44.99
CA GLU A 63 15.23 -33.39 44.27
C GLU A 63 15.35 -34.91 44.00
N LEU A 64 16.54 -35.38 43.61
CA LEU A 64 16.80 -36.81 43.40
C LEU A 64 16.79 -37.60 44.71
N TRP A 65 17.40 -37.09 45.78
CA TRP A 65 17.40 -37.76 47.08
C TRP A 65 15.99 -37.84 47.69
N LEU A 66 15.15 -36.81 47.54
CA LEU A 66 13.76 -36.84 48.01
C LEU A 66 12.88 -37.80 47.18
N LEU A 67 13.19 -38.02 45.90
CA LEU A 67 12.50 -39.00 45.05
C LEU A 67 12.94 -40.45 45.34
N ALA A 68 14.19 -40.66 45.74
CA ALA A 68 14.75 -41.99 46.04
C ALA A 68 15.65 -41.98 47.29
N PRO A 69 15.10 -41.81 48.52
CA PRO A 69 15.87 -41.55 49.73
C PRO A 69 16.71 -42.73 50.26
N ASN A 70 16.74 -43.86 49.53
CA ASN A 70 17.58 -45.02 49.79
C ASN A 70 18.46 -45.43 48.58
N ALA A 71 18.56 -44.57 47.56
CA ALA A 71 19.44 -44.81 46.41
C ALA A 71 20.93 -44.89 46.83
N SER A 72 21.70 -45.68 46.08
CA SER A 72 23.16 -45.73 46.18
C SER A 72 23.80 -44.51 45.50
N ARG A 73 25.07 -44.23 45.78
CA ARG A 73 25.84 -43.19 45.07
C ARG A 73 25.86 -43.45 43.55
N ARG A 74 25.98 -44.72 43.12
CA ARG A 74 25.91 -45.14 41.71
C ARG A 74 24.58 -44.72 41.07
N GLN A 75 23.46 -45.06 41.70
CA GLN A 75 22.12 -44.75 41.19
C GLN A 75 21.89 -43.23 41.07
N LEU A 76 22.27 -42.45 42.09
CA LEU A 76 22.15 -40.99 42.06
C LEU A 76 23.01 -40.36 40.95
N LEU A 77 24.21 -40.88 40.69
CA LEU A 77 25.09 -40.40 39.62
C LEU A 77 24.56 -40.76 38.23
N GLU A 78 23.99 -41.95 38.05
CA GLU A 78 23.32 -42.35 36.81
C GLU A 78 22.08 -41.50 36.53
N ASP A 79 21.27 -41.21 37.55
CA ASP A 79 20.07 -40.37 37.38
C ASP A 79 20.41 -38.89 37.13
N LEU A 80 21.50 -38.35 37.70
CA LEU A 80 22.04 -37.05 37.33
C LEU A 80 22.49 -37.01 35.86
N ARG A 81 23.07 -38.10 35.32
CA ARG A 81 23.56 -38.19 33.94
C ARG A 81 22.48 -38.41 32.88
N LYS A 82 21.24 -38.70 33.27
CA LYS A 82 20.09 -38.81 32.34
C LYS A 82 19.55 -37.44 31.90
N ASP A 83 19.90 -36.38 32.60
CA ASP A 83 19.45 -35.01 32.33
C ASP A 83 20.60 -34.20 31.69
N PRO A 84 20.50 -33.80 30.40
CA PRO A 84 21.57 -33.13 29.67
C PRO A 84 22.06 -31.84 30.34
N ASP A 85 21.16 -31.09 30.97
CA ASP A 85 21.46 -29.78 31.58
C ASP A 85 22.15 -29.93 32.95
N LYS A 86 22.25 -31.15 33.49
CA LYS A 86 22.87 -31.45 34.79
C LYS A 86 24.25 -32.13 34.69
N LYS A 87 24.81 -32.27 33.49
CA LYS A 87 26.11 -32.94 33.26
C LYS A 87 27.24 -32.37 34.12
N ASP A 88 27.40 -31.05 34.16
CA ASP A 88 28.39 -30.35 35.00
C ASP A 88 28.18 -30.57 36.51
N VAL A 89 27.01 -31.05 36.93
CA VAL A 89 26.73 -31.42 38.32
C VAL A 89 27.21 -32.84 38.59
N ALA A 90 26.87 -33.78 37.70
CA ALA A 90 27.30 -35.17 37.77
C ALA A 90 28.83 -35.31 37.79
N ASP A 91 29.51 -34.63 36.87
CA ASP A 91 30.96 -34.76 36.70
C ASP A 91 31.75 -34.12 37.89
N ASN A 92 31.16 -33.15 38.59
CA ASN A 92 31.72 -32.63 39.85
C ASN A 92 31.46 -33.59 41.04
N TYR A 93 30.29 -34.21 41.10
CA TYR A 93 29.94 -35.16 42.17
C TYR A 93 30.78 -36.44 42.07
N GLU A 94 30.98 -37.00 40.86
CA GLU A 94 31.86 -38.16 40.63
C GLU A 94 33.30 -37.90 41.07
N LYS A 95 33.83 -36.68 40.82
CA LYS A 95 35.15 -36.29 41.32
C LYS A 95 35.20 -36.29 42.85
N HIS A 96 34.21 -35.72 43.52
CA HIS A 96 34.15 -35.69 44.99
C HIS A 96 34.07 -37.09 45.61
N LEU A 97 33.30 -38.01 45.00
CA LEU A 97 33.23 -39.41 45.45
C LEU A 97 34.58 -40.12 45.34
N THR A 98 35.35 -39.80 44.29
CA THR A 98 36.73 -40.29 44.12
C THR A 98 37.66 -39.72 45.19
N ASP A 99 37.66 -38.39 45.36
CA ASP A 99 38.48 -37.69 46.36
C ASP A 99 38.19 -38.21 47.80
N THR A 100 36.93 -38.50 48.12
CA THR A 100 36.47 -38.99 49.44
C THR A 100 36.92 -40.43 49.71
N TYR A 101 36.76 -41.33 48.74
CA TYR A 101 37.23 -42.71 48.84
C TYR A 101 38.75 -42.80 49.06
N GLU A 102 39.53 -41.94 48.38
CA GLU A 102 40.97 -41.83 48.61
C GLU A 102 41.35 -41.31 50.01
N ALA A 103 40.46 -40.55 50.68
CA ALA A 103 40.69 -40.00 52.01
C ALA A 103 40.38 -41.02 53.13
N GLU A 104 39.25 -41.72 53.04
CA GLU A 104 38.82 -42.70 54.07
C GLU A 104 39.80 -43.88 54.23
N CYS A 105 40.53 -44.26 53.17
CA CYS A 105 41.45 -45.40 53.18
C CYS A 105 42.80 -45.19 53.94
N LYS A 106 42.95 -44.21 54.85
CA LYS A 106 44.28 -43.78 55.37
C LYS A 106 44.55 -43.79 56.91
N GLN A 107 43.78 -44.46 57.81
CA GLN A 107 44.01 -44.41 59.30
C GLN A 107 43.64 -45.70 60.15
N SER A 108 44.51 -46.29 61.04
CA SER A 108 44.24 -47.18 62.27
C SER A 108 45.41 -48.12 62.84
N PHE A 109 45.57 -48.45 64.19
CA PHE A 109 46.38 -49.58 64.90
C PHE A 109 46.34 -49.69 66.55
N GLU A 110 46.48 -50.88 67.30
CA GLU A 110 46.81 -51.28 68.82
C GLU A 110 45.74 -51.78 69.98
N GLU A 111 45.93 -52.20 71.33
CA GLU A 111 46.42 -53.46 72.17
C GLU A 111 45.88 -53.72 73.74
N GLU A 112 46.23 -54.79 74.61
CA GLU A 112 45.68 -55.27 76.05
C GLU A 112 46.68 -56.03 77.13
N ALA A 113 46.56 -56.73 78.37
CA ALA A 113 45.64 -57.29 79.51
C ALA A 113 46.33 -57.89 80.91
N ALA A 114 45.67 -58.41 82.06
CA ALA A 114 46.29 -58.97 83.42
C ALA A 114 45.48 -59.85 84.57
N SER A 115 46.06 -60.47 85.71
CA SER A 115 45.46 -61.23 86.97
C SER A 115 46.46 -61.86 88.12
N GLN A 116 46.29 -62.59 89.33
CA GLN A 116 45.38 -62.96 90.55
C GLN A 116 46.04 -63.90 91.76
N CYS A 117 45.48 -64.23 93.03
CA CYS A 117 46.09 -65.09 94.21
C CYS A 117 45.22 -65.61 95.52
N PHE A 118 45.67 -66.50 96.54
CA PHE A 118 44.97 -67.05 97.84
C PHE A 118 45.78 -67.80 99.07
N VAL A 119 45.25 -68.20 100.31
CA VAL A 119 45.97 -68.73 101.63
C VAL A 119 45.48 -69.98 102.63
N PRO A 120 45.26 -70.05 104.04
CA PRO A 120 45.68 -71.16 105.08
C PRO A 120 44.76 -71.75 106.31
N SER A 121 45.19 -72.67 107.29
CA SER A 121 44.48 -73.17 108.62
C SER A 121 45.12 -74.23 109.69
N ARG A 122 44.53 -74.49 110.94
CA ARG A 122 44.57 -75.65 112.03
C ARG A 122 45.60 -75.72 113.27
N GLU A 123 45.65 -76.50 114.44
CA GLU A 123 44.84 -77.23 115.58
C GLU A 123 45.78 -78.02 116.67
N VAL A 124 45.55 -78.79 117.83
CA VAL A 124 44.67 -79.01 119.10
C VAL A 124 45.21 -80.15 120.15
N THR A 125 44.86 -80.31 121.49
CA THR A 125 45.34 -81.39 122.54
C THR A 125 44.53 -81.58 123.95
N VAL A 126 44.70 -82.68 124.80
CA VAL A 126 43.99 -83.14 126.12
C VAL A 126 44.92 -84.02 127.14
N LEU A 127 44.77 -84.59 128.42
CA LEU A 127 43.81 -85.07 129.55
C LEU A 127 44.24 -84.79 131.08
N ASP A 128 44.12 -85.49 132.28
CA ASP A 128 43.90 -86.89 132.89
C ASP A 128 43.27 -87.02 134.41
N MET A 129 43.60 -88.01 135.33
CA MET A 129 42.88 -88.53 136.61
C MET A 129 43.62 -88.50 138.04
N GLU A 130 43.36 -89.11 139.26
CA GLU A 130 42.62 -90.27 139.95
C GLU A 130 42.38 -90.11 141.57
N GLY A 131 42.27 -91.13 142.50
CA GLY A 131 41.67 -91.10 143.92
C GLY A 131 42.33 -91.82 145.20
N LYS A 132 41.82 -91.65 146.49
CA LYS A 132 42.47 -91.75 147.87
C LYS A 132 41.53 -91.73 149.15
N LEU A 133 41.25 -92.83 149.88
CA LEU A 133 40.02 -92.94 150.72
C LEU A 133 39.91 -92.18 152.09
N LYS A 134 40.96 -92.06 152.94
CA LYS A 134 40.85 -91.26 154.19
C LYS A 134 40.95 -89.74 153.95
N THR A 135 41.64 -89.34 152.89
CA THR A 135 41.75 -87.94 152.44
C THR A 135 40.43 -87.41 151.87
N LYS A 136 39.61 -88.27 151.27
CA LYS A 136 38.32 -87.91 150.64
C LYS A 136 37.34 -87.19 151.59
N ASN A 137 37.30 -87.50 152.88
CA ASN A 137 36.38 -86.79 153.80
C ASN A 137 36.79 -85.33 154.03
N ALA A 138 38.10 -85.02 154.07
CA ALA A 138 38.57 -83.64 154.20
C ALA A 138 38.37 -82.84 152.89
N GLU A 139 38.46 -83.49 151.73
CA GLU A 139 38.07 -82.86 150.45
C GLU A 139 36.59 -82.46 150.42
N ILE A 140 35.69 -83.24 151.03
CA ILE A 140 34.24 -82.98 151.01
C ILE A 140 33.87 -81.70 151.78
N GLU A 141 34.40 -81.46 152.98
CA GLU A 141 34.10 -80.24 153.74
C GLU A 141 34.63 -78.98 153.04
N TYR A 142 35.82 -79.06 152.45
CA TYR A 142 36.39 -77.97 151.64
C TYR A 142 35.52 -77.66 150.42
N LEU A 143 35.10 -78.68 149.67
CA LEU A 143 34.21 -78.53 148.52
C LEU A 143 32.84 -77.94 148.91
N GLN A 144 32.27 -78.31 150.06
CA GLN A 144 31.02 -77.73 150.55
C GLN A 144 31.15 -76.23 150.84
N SER A 145 32.28 -75.78 151.40
CA SER A 145 32.57 -74.35 151.57
C SER A 145 32.64 -73.63 150.22
N THR A 146 33.40 -74.18 149.26
CA THR A 146 33.56 -73.59 147.91
C THR A 146 32.23 -73.52 147.14
N ILE A 147 31.38 -74.54 147.25
CA ILE A 147 30.04 -74.56 146.64
C ILE A 147 29.20 -73.40 147.15
N LYS A 148 29.15 -73.19 148.47
CA LYS A 148 28.33 -72.13 149.08
C LYS A 148 28.80 -70.72 148.69
N GLU A 149 30.09 -70.52 148.48
CA GLU A 149 30.65 -69.27 147.96
C GLU A 149 30.21 -69.04 146.50
N LYS A 150 30.25 -70.08 145.65
CA LYS A 150 29.76 -70.01 144.26
C LYS A 150 28.23 -69.92 144.14
N GLU A 151 27.47 -70.41 145.11
CA GLU A 151 26.02 -70.17 145.19
C GLU A 151 25.71 -68.68 145.43
N ASN A 152 26.51 -68.01 146.27
CA ASN A 152 26.38 -66.56 146.50
C ASN A 152 26.75 -65.77 145.22
N GLU A 153 27.88 -66.05 144.59
CA GLU A 153 28.26 -65.43 143.29
C GLU A 153 27.17 -65.63 142.22
N MET A 154 26.60 -66.84 142.12
CA MET A 154 25.52 -67.15 141.19
C MET A 154 24.24 -66.34 141.50
N ASN A 155 23.93 -66.08 142.77
CA ASN A 155 22.75 -65.30 143.14
C ASN A 155 22.96 -63.80 142.85
N ASP A 156 24.18 -63.29 143.03
CA ASP A 156 24.59 -61.93 142.69
C ASP A 156 24.67 -61.69 141.16
N ALA A 157 24.96 -62.75 140.39
CA ALA A 157 24.82 -62.74 138.94
C ALA A 157 23.34 -62.72 138.50
N LYS A 158 22.47 -63.51 139.15
CA LYS A 158 21.03 -63.56 138.85
C LYS A 158 20.30 -62.24 139.14
N THR A 159 20.71 -61.47 140.14
CA THR A 159 20.13 -60.13 140.38
C THR A 159 20.54 -59.15 139.29
N LYS A 160 21.83 -59.08 138.93
CA LYS A 160 22.33 -58.23 137.84
C LYS A 160 21.72 -58.57 136.48
N ILE A 161 21.50 -59.86 136.18
CA ILE A 161 20.79 -60.30 134.97
C ILE A 161 19.36 -59.73 134.95
N LYS A 162 18.60 -59.80 136.05
CA LYS A 162 17.25 -59.24 136.14
C LYS A 162 17.20 -57.71 135.99
N GLU A 163 18.21 -57.01 136.46
CA GLU A 163 18.32 -55.55 136.27
C GLU A 163 18.60 -55.19 134.81
N LEU A 164 19.45 -55.95 134.13
CA LEU A 164 19.71 -55.81 132.69
C LEU A 164 18.48 -56.18 131.84
N GLU A 165 17.79 -57.29 132.15
CA GLU A 165 16.53 -57.69 131.51
C GLU A 165 15.46 -56.59 131.63
N ARG A 166 15.31 -56.00 132.83
CA ARG A 166 14.37 -54.90 133.06
C ARG A 166 14.74 -53.64 132.29
N SER A 167 16.04 -53.31 132.22
CA SER A 167 16.54 -52.16 131.45
C SER A 167 16.35 -52.35 129.95
N LEU A 168 16.55 -53.57 129.45
CA LEU A 168 16.34 -53.93 128.05
C LEU A 168 14.85 -53.88 127.66
N SER A 169 13.94 -54.32 128.54
CA SER A 169 12.49 -54.16 128.33
C SER A 169 12.12 -52.70 128.13
N LEU A 170 12.49 -51.83 129.09
CA LEU A 170 12.18 -50.40 129.03
C LEU A 170 12.73 -49.73 127.76
N ALA A 171 13.96 -50.07 127.35
CA ALA A 171 14.54 -49.58 126.10
C ALA A 171 13.81 -50.10 124.84
N SER A 172 13.29 -51.33 124.87
CA SER A 172 12.46 -51.88 123.79
C SER A 172 11.08 -51.21 123.73
N ASP A 173 10.48 -50.91 124.88
CA ASP A 173 9.17 -50.25 124.97
C ASP A 173 9.26 -48.78 124.50
N ASP A 174 10.31 -48.05 124.89
CA ASP A 174 10.63 -46.71 124.37
C ASP A 174 10.96 -46.73 122.86
N MET A 175 11.59 -47.79 122.34
CA MET A 175 11.84 -47.92 120.90
C MET A 175 10.53 -48.19 120.13
N ASN A 176 9.71 -49.13 120.59
CA ASN A 176 8.42 -49.47 119.96
C ASN A 176 7.48 -48.27 119.93
N THR A 177 7.30 -47.57 121.05
CA THR A 177 6.44 -46.38 121.10
C THR A 177 6.97 -45.19 120.31
N ASN A 178 8.24 -45.19 119.86
CA ASN A 178 8.76 -44.19 118.92
C ASN A 178 8.62 -44.64 117.45
N LEU A 179 8.62 -45.94 117.17
CA LEU A 179 8.27 -46.49 115.85
C LEU A 179 6.78 -46.25 115.56
N GLU A 180 5.88 -46.55 116.49
CA GLU A 180 4.42 -46.31 116.35
C GLU A 180 4.10 -44.85 116.01
N LYS A 181 4.79 -43.89 116.65
CA LYS A 181 4.65 -42.46 116.33
C LYS A 181 5.13 -42.13 114.91
N LYS A 182 6.17 -42.79 114.42
CA LYS A 182 6.71 -42.56 113.07
C LYS A 182 5.87 -43.22 111.99
N ASP A 183 5.28 -44.37 112.25
CA ASP A 183 4.30 -44.97 111.34
C ASP A 183 3.04 -44.09 111.23
N GLN A 184 2.56 -43.52 112.35
CA GLN A 184 1.46 -42.54 112.31
C GLN A 184 1.81 -41.26 111.52
N GLU A 185 3.01 -40.69 111.70
CA GLU A 185 3.48 -39.57 110.87
C GLU A 185 3.52 -39.91 109.37
N ILE A 186 3.92 -41.15 109.03
CA ILE A 186 3.98 -41.63 107.65
C ILE A 186 2.58 -41.78 107.05
N ASP A 187 1.61 -42.32 107.79
CA ASP A 187 0.23 -42.47 107.33
C ASP A 187 -0.52 -41.14 107.21
N ASP A 188 -0.30 -40.20 108.14
CA ASP A 188 -0.82 -38.82 108.02
C ASP A 188 -0.27 -38.13 106.76
N LEU A 189 1.02 -38.32 106.44
CA LEU A 189 1.64 -37.82 105.20
C LEU A 189 1.08 -38.51 103.95
N ARG A 190 0.87 -39.83 103.96
CA ARG A 190 0.22 -40.56 102.85
C ARG A 190 -1.18 -40.03 102.56
N ILE A 191 -1.99 -39.82 103.59
CA ILE A 191 -3.35 -39.26 103.47
C ILE A 191 -3.30 -37.81 102.93
N SER A 192 -2.28 -37.03 103.32
CA SER A 192 -2.06 -35.66 102.82
C SER A 192 -1.67 -35.63 101.33
N ILE A 193 -0.88 -36.59 100.86
CA ILE A 193 -0.51 -36.75 99.44
C ILE A 193 -1.74 -37.15 98.61
N ILE A 194 -2.45 -38.21 99.01
CA ILE A 194 -3.64 -38.71 98.28
C ILE A 194 -4.67 -37.58 98.07
N ARG A 195 -4.94 -36.76 99.09
CA ARG A 195 -5.85 -35.61 98.97
C ARG A 195 -5.40 -34.55 97.96
N LYS A 196 -4.10 -34.35 97.76
CA LYS A 196 -3.56 -33.41 96.77
C LYS A 196 -3.59 -33.98 95.36
N ASP A 197 -3.40 -35.29 95.23
CA ASP A 197 -3.54 -35.98 93.94
C ASP A 197 -5.02 -35.98 93.51
N ASP A 198 -5.96 -36.29 94.41
CA ASP A 198 -7.42 -36.14 94.19
C ASP A 198 -7.81 -34.71 93.77
N GLU A 199 -7.27 -33.69 94.45
CA GLU A 199 -7.52 -32.28 94.11
C GLU A 199 -6.95 -31.90 92.73
N SER A 200 -5.80 -32.48 92.37
CA SER A 200 -5.14 -32.27 91.08
C SER A 200 -5.91 -32.95 89.94
N ASP A 201 -6.33 -34.20 90.12
CA ASP A 201 -7.19 -34.91 89.18
C ASP A 201 -8.58 -34.25 89.05
N SER A 202 -9.09 -33.60 90.11
CA SER A 202 -10.31 -32.79 90.02
C SER A 202 -10.11 -31.56 89.11
N LYS A 203 -8.94 -30.91 89.17
CA LYS A 203 -8.58 -29.78 88.30
C LYS A 203 -8.34 -30.23 86.87
N ILE A 204 -7.62 -31.33 86.65
CA ILE A 204 -7.35 -31.91 85.33
C ILE A 204 -8.66 -32.26 84.63
N ARG A 205 -9.58 -32.98 85.29
CA ARG A 205 -10.88 -33.34 84.71
C ARG A 205 -11.75 -32.12 84.34
N LYS A 206 -11.69 -31.03 85.12
CA LYS A 206 -12.36 -29.76 84.79
C LYS A 206 -11.74 -29.07 83.57
N LEU A 207 -10.41 -29.03 83.49
CA LEU A 207 -9.71 -28.45 82.33
C LEU A 207 -9.97 -29.25 81.06
N GLN A 208 -9.96 -30.59 81.12
CA GLN A 208 -10.31 -31.46 80.00
C GLN A 208 -11.74 -31.22 79.49
N SER A 209 -12.71 -31.03 80.39
CA SER A 209 -14.08 -30.67 80.02
C SER A 209 -14.18 -29.33 79.29
N ILE A 210 -13.46 -28.31 79.75
CA ILE A 210 -13.43 -26.97 79.14
C ILE A 210 -12.73 -27.00 77.77
N ILE A 211 -11.65 -27.77 77.63
CA ILE A 211 -10.95 -27.98 76.36
C ILE A 211 -11.90 -28.64 75.36
N HIS A 212 -12.57 -29.73 75.74
CA HIS A 212 -13.49 -30.44 74.84
C HIS A 212 -14.67 -29.55 74.40
N GLU A 213 -15.27 -28.78 75.32
CA GLU A 213 -16.32 -27.80 74.98
C GLU A 213 -15.85 -26.76 73.95
N LYS A 214 -14.61 -26.27 74.07
CA LYS A 214 -14.01 -25.30 73.15
C LYS A 214 -13.57 -25.92 71.82
N GLU A 215 -13.16 -27.19 71.82
CA GLU A 215 -12.93 -27.95 70.59
C GLU A 215 -14.21 -28.15 69.78
N GLU A 216 -15.34 -28.50 70.41
CA GLU A 216 -16.62 -28.63 69.70
C GLU A 216 -17.17 -27.25 69.26
N GLU A 217 -17.03 -26.19 70.06
CA GLU A 217 -17.40 -24.83 69.65
C GLU A 217 -16.58 -24.34 68.44
N THR A 218 -15.29 -24.67 68.38
CA THR A 218 -14.44 -24.30 67.23
C THR A 218 -14.71 -25.15 65.99
N LYS A 219 -14.93 -26.48 66.13
CA LYS A 219 -15.39 -27.35 65.03
C LYS A 219 -16.72 -26.87 64.43
N ALA A 220 -17.67 -26.44 65.26
CA ALA A 220 -18.95 -25.91 64.80
C ALA A 220 -18.77 -24.63 63.95
N LYS A 221 -17.95 -23.68 64.40
CA LYS A 221 -17.67 -22.43 63.67
C LYS A 221 -16.87 -22.67 62.39
N ILE A 222 -15.91 -23.60 62.39
CA ILE A 222 -15.20 -23.99 61.17
C ILE A 222 -16.19 -24.52 60.13
N LYS A 223 -17.10 -25.41 60.51
CA LYS A 223 -18.12 -25.97 59.61
C LYS A 223 -19.11 -24.92 59.07
N GLU A 224 -19.46 -23.92 59.88
CA GLU A 224 -20.30 -22.78 59.46
C GLU A 224 -19.57 -21.90 58.43
N LEU A 225 -18.28 -21.63 58.64
CA LEU A 225 -17.43 -20.89 57.71
C LEU A 225 -17.15 -21.68 56.41
N GLU A 226 -16.94 -22.99 56.48
CA GLU A 226 -16.81 -23.88 55.31
C GLU A 226 -18.08 -23.88 54.45
N GLY A 227 -19.27 -23.98 55.07
CA GLY A 227 -20.54 -23.87 54.35
C GLY A 227 -20.74 -22.50 53.69
N SER A 228 -20.40 -21.42 54.40
CA SER A 228 -20.45 -20.05 53.87
C SER A 228 -19.47 -19.84 52.71
N LEU A 229 -18.27 -20.43 52.79
CA LEU A 229 -17.25 -20.37 51.74
C LEU A 229 -17.64 -21.18 50.50
N SER A 230 -18.33 -22.31 50.67
CA SER A 230 -18.89 -23.08 49.55
C SER A 230 -19.92 -22.25 48.79
N LEU A 231 -20.90 -21.67 49.48
CA LEU A 231 -21.93 -20.82 48.86
C LEU A 231 -21.31 -19.64 48.09
N ALA A 232 -20.34 -18.94 48.69
CA ALA A 232 -19.63 -17.84 48.01
C ALA A 232 -18.79 -18.32 46.81
N SER A 233 -18.29 -19.57 46.83
CA SER A 233 -17.59 -20.18 45.70
C SER A 233 -18.54 -20.57 44.56
N ASP A 234 -19.75 -21.04 44.89
CA ASP A 234 -20.79 -21.39 43.93
C ASP A 234 -21.37 -20.12 43.27
N GLU A 235 -21.71 -19.09 44.05
CA GLU A 235 -22.11 -17.76 43.55
C GLU A 235 -21.05 -17.14 42.63
N ARG A 236 -19.77 -17.19 43.03
CA ARG A 236 -18.65 -16.72 42.20
C ARG A 236 -18.54 -17.51 40.89
N SER A 237 -18.84 -18.81 40.92
CA SER A 237 -18.80 -19.67 39.74
C SER A 237 -19.96 -19.41 38.79
N GLU A 238 -21.14 -19.06 39.31
CA GLU A 238 -22.29 -18.61 38.51
C GLU A 238 -22.05 -17.22 37.91
N LEU A 239 -21.59 -16.25 38.71
CA LEU A 239 -21.20 -14.92 38.23
C LEU A 239 -20.12 -14.98 37.14
N LYS A 240 -19.17 -15.92 37.23
CA LYS A 240 -18.16 -16.12 36.17
C LYS A 240 -18.77 -16.59 34.85
N ARG A 241 -19.71 -17.55 34.86
CA ARG A 241 -20.44 -17.97 33.64
C ARG A 241 -21.31 -16.85 33.07
N ASN A 242 -21.91 -16.03 33.94
CA ASN A 242 -22.73 -14.90 33.55
C ASN A 242 -21.90 -13.75 32.94
N LEU A 243 -20.63 -13.59 33.35
CA LEU A 243 -19.65 -12.74 32.67
C LEU A 243 -19.25 -13.34 31.32
N GLU A 244 -18.83 -14.61 31.27
CA GLU A 244 -18.38 -15.28 30.03
C GLU A 244 -19.46 -15.28 28.93
N THR A 245 -20.72 -15.44 29.29
CA THR A 245 -21.86 -15.33 28.35
C THR A 245 -22.15 -13.89 27.92
N LYS A 246 -21.96 -12.89 28.79
CA LYS A 246 -22.10 -11.48 28.40
C LYS A 246 -20.93 -10.97 27.56
N ASP A 247 -19.72 -11.44 27.80
CA ASP A 247 -18.58 -11.17 26.94
C ASP A 247 -18.80 -11.76 25.53
N GLN A 248 -19.40 -12.96 25.43
CA GLN A 248 -19.80 -13.54 24.14
C GLN A 248 -20.90 -12.71 23.44
N GLU A 249 -21.98 -12.33 24.15
CA GLU A 249 -23.02 -11.45 23.58
C GLU A 249 -22.43 -10.11 23.08
N ILE A 250 -21.49 -9.52 23.82
CA ILE A 250 -20.81 -8.28 23.43
C ILE A 250 -19.95 -8.50 22.18
N ASN A 251 -19.22 -9.61 22.08
CA ASN A 251 -18.43 -9.95 20.89
C ASN A 251 -19.33 -10.16 19.66
N ASP A 252 -20.42 -10.93 19.79
CA ASP A 252 -21.36 -11.21 18.70
C ASP A 252 -22.04 -9.92 18.21
N LEU A 253 -22.45 -9.04 19.14
CA LEU A 253 -22.96 -7.70 18.82
C LEU A 253 -21.90 -6.83 18.14
N THR A 254 -20.65 -6.85 18.61
CA THR A 254 -19.54 -6.07 18.05
C THR A 254 -19.27 -6.47 16.60
N VAL A 255 -19.20 -7.77 16.30
CA VAL A 255 -19.08 -8.28 14.92
C VAL A 255 -20.27 -7.83 14.09
N SER A 256 -21.50 -8.02 14.58
CA SER A 256 -22.69 -7.61 13.82
C SER A 256 -22.83 -6.08 13.63
N THR A 257 -22.18 -5.24 14.46
CA THR A 257 -22.06 -3.80 14.19
C THR A 257 -20.95 -3.51 13.17
N GLN A 258 -19.80 -4.19 13.24
CA GLN A 258 -18.73 -4.03 12.25
C GLN A 258 -19.19 -4.43 10.84
N GLU A 259 -19.91 -5.55 10.70
CA GLU A 259 -20.49 -5.98 9.42
C GLU A 259 -21.43 -4.91 8.83
N LYS A 260 -22.26 -4.27 9.67
CA LYS A 260 -23.16 -3.19 9.23
C LYS A 260 -22.43 -1.89 8.91
N ASP A 261 -21.38 -1.56 9.64
CA ASP A 261 -20.54 -0.38 9.36
C ASP A 261 -19.76 -0.54 8.05
N GLU A 262 -19.23 -1.73 7.76
CA GLU A 262 -18.61 -2.01 6.44
C GLU A 262 -19.65 -2.07 5.31
N GLU A 263 -20.84 -2.63 5.53
CA GLU A 263 -21.94 -2.57 4.55
C GLU A 263 -22.40 -1.12 4.29
N ALA A 264 -22.42 -0.28 5.32
CA ALA A 264 -22.73 1.15 5.20
C ALA A 264 -21.63 1.90 4.44
N LYS A 265 -20.35 1.66 4.74
CA LYS A 265 -19.21 2.23 3.98
C LYS A 265 -19.26 1.85 2.51
N ALA A 266 -19.50 0.56 2.20
CA ALA A 266 -19.58 0.09 0.82
C ALA A 266 -20.69 0.81 0.03
N LYS A 267 -21.86 1.01 0.65
CA LYS A 267 -22.97 1.78 0.07
C LYS A 267 -22.64 3.28 -0.06
N ILE A 268 -21.89 3.85 0.89
CA ILE A 268 -21.43 5.25 0.79
C ILE A 268 -20.45 5.40 -0.39
N GLU A 269 -19.46 4.52 -0.55
CA GLU A 269 -18.56 4.58 -1.71
C GLU A 269 -19.29 4.35 -3.05
N GLU A 270 -20.30 3.48 -3.09
CA GLU A 270 -21.14 3.27 -4.29
C GLU A 270 -21.93 4.55 -4.64
N LEU A 271 -22.54 5.18 -3.64
CA LEU A 271 -23.24 6.46 -3.79
C LEU A 271 -22.28 7.57 -4.21
N GLU A 272 -21.10 7.69 -3.60
CA GLU A 272 -20.07 8.67 -3.97
C GLU A 272 -19.58 8.50 -5.42
N ARG A 273 -19.37 7.25 -5.88
CA ARG A 273 -19.06 6.97 -7.29
C ARG A 273 -20.20 7.40 -8.22
N SER A 274 -21.45 7.12 -7.86
CA SER A 274 -22.62 7.54 -8.65
C SER A 274 -22.79 9.07 -8.67
N LEU A 275 -22.42 9.76 -7.59
CA LEU A 275 -22.50 11.21 -7.45
C LEU A 275 -21.35 11.91 -8.19
N SER A 276 -20.17 11.29 -8.28
CA SER A 276 -19.09 11.73 -9.17
C SER A 276 -19.53 11.64 -10.63
N LEU A 277 -20.01 10.47 -11.08
CA LEU A 277 -20.45 10.26 -12.46
C LEU A 277 -21.54 11.25 -12.88
N THR A 278 -22.56 11.46 -12.05
CA THR A 278 -23.63 12.44 -12.33
C THR A 278 -23.15 13.89 -12.23
N SER A 279 -22.11 14.19 -11.44
CA SER A 279 -21.45 15.50 -11.44
C SER A 279 -20.62 15.73 -12.71
N ASP A 280 -19.98 14.70 -13.25
CA ASP A 280 -19.23 14.75 -14.51
C ASP A 280 -20.19 14.91 -15.71
N GLU A 281 -21.28 14.13 -15.76
CA GLU A 281 -22.38 14.27 -16.73
C GLU A 281 -22.98 15.69 -16.69
N LYS A 282 -23.26 16.21 -15.49
CA LYS A 282 -23.73 17.60 -15.31
C LYS A 282 -22.72 18.61 -15.85
N SER A 283 -21.42 18.41 -15.58
CA SER A 283 -20.35 19.29 -16.05
C SER A 283 -20.16 19.25 -17.57
N GLU A 284 -20.48 18.13 -18.22
CA GLU A 284 -20.53 18.04 -19.68
C GLU A 284 -21.78 18.74 -20.23
N LEU A 285 -22.95 18.53 -19.63
CA LEU A 285 -24.20 19.21 -20.00
C LEU A 285 -24.11 20.74 -19.84
N GLU A 286 -23.45 21.26 -18.81
CA GLU A 286 -23.26 22.70 -18.61
C GLU A 286 -22.36 23.32 -19.71
N ARG A 287 -21.28 22.64 -20.13
CA ARG A 287 -20.47 23.08 -21.29
C ARG A 287 -21.23 22.98 -22.62
N ASN A 288 -22.06 21.95 -22.77
CA ASN A 288 -22.91 21.79 -23.95
C ASN A 288 -24.04 22.83 -24.00
N LEU A 289 -24.49 23.36 -22.85
CA LEU A 289 -25.41 24.49 -22.79
C LEU A 289 -24.67 25.80 -23.12
N GLU A 290 -23.53 26.09 -22.49
CA GLU A 290 -22.75 27.32 -22.71
C GLU A 290 -22.29 27.48 -24.18
N THR A 291 -21.92 26.37 -24.83
CA THR A 291 -21.62 26.37 -26.29
C THR A 291 -22.87 26.57 -27.16
N LYS A 292 -24.05 26.11 -26.74
CA LYS A 292 -25.32 26.34 -27.45
C LYS A 292 -25.86 27.75 -27.26
N ASP A 293 -25.64 28.37 -26.09
CA ASP A 293 -25.93 29.78 -25.85
C ASP A 293 -25.00 30.68 -26.69
N GLN A 294 -23.70 30.36 -26.80
CA GLN A 294 -22.79 31.06 -27.71
C GLN A 294 -23.20 30.89 -29.18
N GLU A 295 -23.57 29.68 -29.64
CA GLU A 295 -24.13 29.47 -30.98
C GLU A 295 -25.40 30.30 -31.21
N ALA A 296 -26.26 30.44 -30.20
CA ALA A 296 -27.50 31.21 -30.30
C ALA A 296 -27.24 32.73 -30.38
N ASP A 297 -26.30 33.27 -29.61
CA ASP A 297 -25.90 34.68 -29.71
C ASP A 297 -25.11 34.97 -31.00
N ASP A 298 -24.27 34.05 -31.49
CA ASP A 298 -23.62 34.16 -32.81
C ASP A 298 -24.65 34.18 -33.95
N LEU A 299 -25.63 33.28 -33.94
CA LEU A 299 -26.75 33.26 -34.90
C LEU A 299 -27.61 34.53 -34.82
N LYS A 300 -27.78 35.09 -33.63
CA LYS A 300 -28.54 36.32 -33.39
C LYS A 300 -27.79 37.57 -33.88
N MET A 301 -26.47 37.65 -33.69
CA MET A 301 -25.64 38.68 -34.32
C MET A 301 -25.69 38.58 -35.85
N ALA A 302 -25.58 37.37 -36.42
CA ALA A 302 -25.69 37.14 -37.85
C ALA A 302 -27.09 37.50 -38.40
N ALA A 303 -28.16 37.27 -37.63
CA ALA A 303 -29.50 37.71 -37.98
C ALA A 303 -29.62 39.25 -37.99
N GLN A 304 -29.05 39.94 -37.01
CA GLN A 304 -29.02 41.41 -36.98
C GLN A 304 -28.22 42.00 -38.15
N GLU A 305 -27.04 41.44 -38.47
CA GLU A 305 -26.25 41.82 -39.65
C GLU A 305 -27.05 41.63 -40.96
N LYS A 306 -27.85 40.55 -41.05
CA LYS A 306 -28.70 40.28 -42.22
C LYS A 306 -29.93 41.20 -42.28
N ASP A 307 -30.50 41.62 -41.15
CA ASP A 307 -31.53 42.67 -41.10
C ASP A 307 -30.95 44.04 -41.49
N GLU A 308 -29.73 44.38 -41.08
CA GLU A 308 -29.03 45.60 -41.51
C GLU A 308 -28.71 45.59 -43.02
N GLU A 309 -28.17 44.48 -43.54
CA GLU A 309 -28.00 44.27 -44.99
C GLU A 309 -29.33 44.39 -45.75
N MET A 310 -30.42 43.79 -45.25
CA MET A 310 -31.74 43.84 -45.88
C MET A 310 -32.31 45.26 -45.89
N ASN A 311 -32.15 46.02 -44.81
CA ASN A 311 -32.57 47.42 -44.77
C ASN A 311 -31.76 48.28 -45.74
N SER A 312 -30.42 48.12 -45.79
CA SER A 312 -29.58 48.85 -46.76
C SER A 312 -29.89 48.45 -48.21
N ALA A 313 -30.16 47.16 -48.47
CA ALA A 313 -30.61 46.69 -49.79
C ALA A 313 -31.97 47.29 -50.16
N LYS A 314 -32.89 47.44 -49.21
CA LYS A 314 -34.21 48.07 -49.42
C LYS A 314 -34.09 49.57 -49.74
N GLU A 315 -33.27 50.32 -49.00
CA GLU A 315 -33.00 51.74 -49.31
C GLU A 315 -32.46 51.91 -50.73
N ARG A 316 -31.53 51.03 -51.15
CA ARG A 316 -31.00 50.98 -52.52
C ARG A 316 -32.06 50.59 -53.55
N VAL A 317 -33.01 49.72 -53.23
CA VAL A 317 -34.14 49.41 -54.11
C VAL A 317 -35.03 50.65 -54.28
N GLU A 318 -35.37 51.37 -53.21
CA GLU A 318 -36.15 52.62 -53.33
C GLU A 318 -35.38 53.72 -54.09
N GLU A 319 -34.05 53.81 -53.96
CA GLU A 319 -33.21 54.70 -54.77
C GLU A 319 -33.21 54.31 -56.26
N LEU A 320 -33.12 53.01 -56.57
CA LEU A 320 -33.21 52.49 -57.93
C LEU A 320 -34.61 52.68 -58.53
N GLU A 321 -35.69 52.54 -57.75
CA GLU A 321 -37.07 52.81 -58.18
C GLU A 321 -37.28 54.30 -58.49
N ARG A 322 -36.77 55.21 -57.64
CA ARG A 322 -36.77 56.66 -57.92
C ARG A 322 -35.97 56.98 -59.19
N SER A 323 -34.79 56.36 -59.34
CA SER A 323 -33.94 56.51 -60.53
C SER A 323 -34.61 55.96 -61.79
N LEU A 324 -35.35 54.85 -61.68
CA LEU A 324 -36.11 54.24 -62.77
C LEU A 324 -37.32 55.10 -63.17
N SER A 325 -37.99 55.76 -62.21
CA SER A 325 -39.04 56.73 -62.49
C SER A 325 -38.51 57.93 -63.29
N LEU A 326 -37.39 58.52 -62.84
CA LEU A 326 -36.71 59.62 -63.55
C LEU A 326 -36.19 59.18 -64.93
N ALA A 327 -35.73 57.92 -65.05
CA ALA A 327 -35.36 57.33 -66.33
C ALA A 327 -36.58 57.12 -67.24
N SER A 328 -37.75 56.75 -66.69
CA SER A 328 -39.00 56.62 -67.45
C SER A 328 -39.48 57.98 -67.96
N GLU A 329 -39.49 59.02 -67.13
CA GLU A 329 -39.79 60.40 -67.56
C GLU A 329 -38.80 60.89 -68.64
N SER A 330 -37.51 60.52 -68.49
CA SER A 330 -36.48 60.80 -69.50
C SER A 330 -36.69 59.99 -70.79
N ILE A 331 -37.22 58.77 -70.70
CA ILE A 331 -37.61 57.94 -71.85
C ILE A 331 -38.84 58.52 -72.54
N ASP A 332 -39.86 58.98 -71.82
CA ASP A 332 -41.03 59.66 -72.39
C ASP A 332 -40.62 60.95 -73.14
N GLU A 333 -39.74 61.77 -72.53
CA GLU A 333 -39.12 62.91 -73.21
C GLU A 333 -38.31 62.48 -74.45
N LEU A 334 -37.58 61.36 -74.38
CA LEU A 334 -36.84 60.82 -75.51
C LEU A 334 -37.76 60.21 -76.57
N GLU A 335 -38.93 59.68 -76.22
CA GLU A 335 -39.95 59.19 -77.16
C GLU A 335 -40.68 60.35 -77.85
N GLU A 336 -40.92 61.49 -77.19
CA GLU A 336 -41.38 62.70 -77.88
C GLU A 336 -40.28 63.28 -78.81
N LYS A 337 -39.02 63.29 -78.35
CA LYS A 337 -37.86 63.67 -79.18
C LYS A 337 -37.68 62.69 -80.34
N ILE A 338 -37.90 61.39 -80.16
CA ILE A 338 -37.90 60.37 -81.23
C ILE A 338 -39.15 60.54 -82.11
N GLY A 339 -40.30 60.96 -81.59
CA GLY A 339 -41.51 61.23 -82.37
C GLY A 339 -41.34 62.45 -83.29
N THR A 340 -40.72 63.51 -82.79
CA THR A 340 -40.35 64.70 -83.58
C THR A 340 -39.19 64.40 -84.53
N LEU A 341 -38.12 63.72 -84.07
CA LEU A 341 -37.04 63.22 -84.91
C LEU A 341 -37.52 62.17 -85.91
N SER A 342 -38.61 61.43 -85.68
CA SER A 342 -39.21 60.48 -86.64
C SER A 342 -40.10 61.19 -87.65
N ARG A 343 -40.69 62.35 -87.31
CA ARG A 343 -41.30 63.25 -88.31
C ARG A 343 -40.21 63.87 -89.19
N ILE A 344 -39.12 64.35 -88.59
CA ILE A 344 -37.93 64.87 -89.30
C ILE A 344 -37.26 63.75 -90.10
N SER A 345 -37.16 62.53 -89.58
CA SER A 345 -36.65 61.35 -90.29
C SER A 345 -37.59 61.02 -91.43
N LYS A 346 -38.91 60.87 -91.25
CA LYS A 346 -39.86 60.64 -92.36
C LYS A 346 -39.91 61.75 -93.42
N MET A 347 -39.33 62.94 -93.16
CA MET A 347 -39.03 63.95 -94.17
C MET A 347 -37.65 63.70 -94.80
N LYS A 348 -36.60 63.60 -93.98
CA LYS A 348 -35.23 63.30 -94.41
C LYS A 348 -35.04 61.92 -95.01
N ASP A 349 -35.93 60.96 -94.83
CA ASP A 349 -35.94 59.62 -95.40
C ASP A 349 -36.65 59.62 -96.75
N ARG A 350 -37.44 60.64 -97.08
CA ARG A 350 -37.83 60.90 -98.48
C ARG A 350 -36.66 61.53 -99.23
N GLU A 351 -35.97 62.44 -98.56
CA GLU A 351 -34.73 63.08 -99.02
C GLU A 351 -33.59 62.04 -99.17
N ILE A 352 -33.48 61.11 -98.23
CA ILE A 352 -32.45 60.07 -98.14
C ILE A 352 -32.84 58.78 -98.87
N GLU A 353 -34.11 58.42 -99.09
CA GLU A 353 -34.46 57.43 -100.12
C GLU A 353 -34.01 57.94 -101.51
N GLY A 354 -34.20 59.24 -101.76
CA GLY A 354 -33.65 59.92 -102.95
C GLY A 354 -32.12 59.87 -103.10
N LEU A 355 -31.38 59.50 -102.04
CA LEU A 355 -29.91 59.44 -102.01
C LEU A 355 -29.35 58.02 -101.78
N LYS A 356 -29.98 57.18 -100.94
CA LYS A 356 -29.68 55.75 -100.71
C LYS A 356 -30.04 54.90 -101.93
N ALA A 357 -31.01 55.31 -102.74
CA ALA A 357 -31.22 54.77 -104.09
C ALA A 357 -30.00 54.95 -105.02
N ARG A 358 -28.92 55.62 -104.57
CA ARG A 358 -27.64 55.78 -105.29
C ARG A 358 -26.42 55.25 -104.53
N LEU A 359 -26.53 54.89 -103.24
CA LEU A 359 -25.40 54.45 -102.41
C LEU A 359 -25.80 53.29 -101.48
N TYR A 360 -25.15 52.15 -101.70
CA TYR A 360 -25.38 50.81 -101.14
C TYR A 360 -25.76 50.71 -99.63
N PRO A 361 -26.68 49.81 -99.26
CA PRO A 361 -26.86 49.33 -97.88
C PRO A 361 -26.07 48.03 -97.60
N ARG A 362 -25.32 48.00 -96.49
CA ARG A 362 -24.77 46.83 -95.74
C ARG A 362 -23.78 47.35 -94.66
N ASN A 363 -23.45 46.66 -93.56
CA ASN A 363 -24.16 45.69 -92.69
C ASN A 363 -23.28 45.58 -91.41
N GLU A 364 -23.82 45.76 -90.21
CA GLU A 364 -23.01 45.80 -88.96
C GLU A 364 -22.75 44.40 -88.36
N GLN A 365 -22.33 43.44 -89.18
CA GLN A 365 -22.24 42.02 -88.78
C GLN A 365 -20.83 41.53 -88.37
N ASP A 366 -19.81 42.39 -88.43
CA ASP A 366 -18.39 42.01 -88.26
C ASP A 366 -17.87 42.19 -86.81
N MET A 367 -18.76 42.10 -85.83
CA MET A 367 -18.49 42.05 -84.39
C MET A 367 -19.29 40.86 -83.80
N ILE A 368 -18.77 39.97 -82.95
CA ILE A 368 -17.50 39.97 -82.19
C ILE A 368 -16.88 38.55 -82.16
N THR A 369 -16.41 38.01 -83.28
CA THR A 369 -15.51 36.82 -83.27
C THR A 369 -14.19 37.19 -83.91
N SER A 370 -13.06 36.93 -83.24
CA SER A 370 -11.75 37.30 -83.79
C SER A 370 -10.65 36.30 -83.44
N THR A 371 -10.00 35.78 -84.47
CA THR A 371 -8.76 35.00 -84.37
C THR A 371 -7.61 35.88 -84.86
N LYS A 372 -6.64 36.17 -84.00
CA LYS A 372 -5.49 37.04 -84.26
C LYS A 372 -4.20 36.24 -84.14
N TRP A 373 -3.38 36.29 -85.18
CA TRP A 373 -2.10 35.58 -85.27
C TRP A 373 -0.94 36.56 -85.05
N GLY A 374 -0.10 36.27 -84.05
CA GLY A 374 1.19 36.90 -83.83
C GLY A 374 2.35 35.97 -84.18
N LYS A 375 3.59 36.46 -84.13
CA LYS A 375 4.79 35.69 -84.53
C LYS A 375 5.05 34.41 -83.71
N SER A 376 4.52 34.35 -82.49
CA SER A 376 4.68 33.22 -81.57
C SER A 376 3.45 32.98 -80.70
N GLU A 377 2.34 33.67 -81.02
CA GLU A 377 1.11 33.67 -80.24
C GLU A 377 -0.13 33.54 -81.14
N VAL A 378 -1.16 32.86 -80.66
CA VAL A 378 -2.49 32.82 -81.28
C VAL A 378 -3.51 33.29 -80.26
N ARG A 379 -4.35 34.27 -80.61
CA ARG A 379 -5.40 34.80 -79.73
C ARG A 379 -6.77 34.55 -80.35
N LEU A 380 -7.67 33.93 -79.61
CA LEU A 380 -9.02 33.60 -80.02
C LEU A 380 -10.02 34.21 -79.03
N THR A 381 -10.89 35.08 -79.51
CA THR A 381 -12.02 35.64 -78.74
C THR A 381 -13.31 35.09 -79.34
N SER A 382 -14.08 34.36 -78.51
CA SER A 382 -15.32 33.68 -78.87
C SER A 382 -15.25 32.90 -80.21
N PRO A 383 -14.26 31.99 -80.40
CA PRO A 383 -14.07 31.32 -81.68
C PRO A 383 -15.15 30.27 -81.96
N SER A 384 -15.51 30.12 -83.24
CA SER A 384 -16.33 28.99 -83.69
C SER A 384 -15.54 27.67 -83.70
N ALA A 385 -16.23 26.53 -83.73
CA ALA A 385 -15.59 25.23 -83.90
C ALA A 385 -14.80 25.11 -85.21
N GLU A 386 -15.23 25.80 -86.27
CA GLU A 386 -14.50 25.90 -87.54
C GLU A 386 -13.19 26.70 -87.36
N GLN A 387 -13.22 27.83 -86.65
CA GLN A 387 -12.03 28.63 -86.35
C GLN A 387 -11.04 27.86 -85.46
N CYS A 388 -11.53 27.06 -84.49
CA CYS A 388 -10.68 26.17 -83.69
C CYS A 388 -10.01 25.09 -84.56
N THR A 389 -10.77 24.50 -85.50
CA THR A 389 -10.24 23.50 -86.45
C THR A 389 -9.19 24.12 -87.37
N ASP A 390 -9.44 25.32 -87.89
CA ASP A 390 -8.49 26.07 -88.72
C ASP A 390 -7.18 26.35 -87.96
N VAL A 391 -7.25 26.83 -86.72
CA VAL A 391 -6.08 27.02 -85.85
C VAL A 391 -5.31 25.71 -85.62
N LEU A 392 -5.99 24.59 -85.36
CA LEU A 392 -5.35 23.28 -85.19
C LEU A 392 -4.63 22.77 -86.45
N THR A 393 -5.00 23.23 -87.65
CA THR A 393 -4.27 22.93 -88.90
C THR A 393 -3.12 23.89 -89.17
N ARG A 394 -3.27 25.18 -88.84
CA ARG A 394 -2.28 26.24 -89.14
C ARG A 394 -1.20 26.43 -88.07
N ILE A 395 -1.34 25.82 -86.89
CA ILE A 395 -0.41 26.07 -85.79
C ILE A 395 0.97 25.40 -85.99
N GLU A 396 1.94 26.23 -86.38
CA GLU A 396 3.35 25.85 -86.56
C GLU A 396 4.15 25.87 -85.24
N LYS A 397 5.37 25.30 -85.24
CA LYS A 397 6.23 25.12 -84.05
C LYS A 397 6.61 26.41 -83.30
N ASP A 398 6.61 27.54 -84.00
CA ASP A 398 6.99 28.83 -83.43
C ASP A 398 5.85 29.47 -82.62
N HIS A 399 4.60 29.03 -82.82
CA HIS A 399 3.46 29.38 -81.98
C HIS A 399 3.53 28.61 -80.67
N GLN A 400 4.03 29.25 -79.62
CA GLN A 400 4.26 28.65 -78.31
C GLN A 400 3.29 29.19 -77.25
N GLN A 401 2.51 30.22 -77.59
CA GLN A 401 1.52 30.84 -76.71
C GLN A 401 0.12 30.79 -77.34
N VAL A 402 -0.88 30.34 -76.58
CA VAL A 402 -2.28 30.35 -77.03
C VAL A 402 -3.16 31.02 -75.98
N TYR A 403 -3.97 31.99 -76.44
CA TYR A 403 -4.95 32.69 -75.64
C TYR A 403 -6.35 32.35 -76.15
N LEU A 404 -7.17 31.79 -75.27
CA LEU A 404 -8.60 31.58 -75.45
C LEU A 404 -9.35 32.54 -74.53
N SER A 405 -10.36 33.23 -75.05
CA SER A 405 -11.14 34.21 -74.29
C SER A 405 -12.62 34.15 -74.64
N ASP A 406 -13.48 34.38 -73.66
CA ASP A 406 -14.92 34.57 -73.83
C ASP A 406 -15.58 33.41 -74.61
N SER A 407 -15.29 32.18 -74.16
CA SER A 407 -15.60 30.92 -74.87
C SER A 407 -16.42 29.95 -74.00
N SER A 408 -16.97 28.88 -74.59
CA SER A 408 -17.57 27.77 -73.84
C SER A 408 -16.53 26.70 -73.48
N SER A 409 -16.83 25.89 -72.45
CA SER A 409 -16.02 24.73 -72.08
C SER A 409 -15.83 23.74 -73.25
N ASP A 410 -16.88 23.50 -74.06
CA ASP A 410 -16.81 22.60 -75.23
C ASP A 410 -15.81 23.11 -76.28
N VAL A 411 -15.80 24.42 -76.53
CA VAL A 411 -14.86 25.09 -77.44
C VAL A 411 -13.43 25.01 -76.88
N ALA A 412 -13.26 25.19 -75.57
CA ALA A 412 -11.98 24.95 -74.90
C ALA A 412 -11.53 23.47 -75.05
N GLN A 413 -12.44 22.50 -74.88
CA GLN A 413 -12.13 21.07 -74.99
C GLN A 413 -11.67 20.68 -76.41
N LEU A 414 -12.40 21.14 -77.42
CA LEU A 414 -12.09 20.90 -78.84
C LEU A 414 -10.74 21.48 -79.27
N LEU A 415 -10.30 22.58 -78.65
CA LEU A 415 -9.06 23.27 -79.01
C LEU A 415 -7.87 22.85 -78.14
N VAL A 416 -8.01 22.90 -76.81
CA VAL A 416 -6.89 22.76 -75.86
C VAL A 416 -6.33 21.34 -75.81
N VAL A 417 -7.19 20.31 -75.82
CA VAL A 417 -6.72 18.92 -75.71
C VAL A 417 -5.87 18.51 -76.93
N PRO A 418 -6.28 18.79 -78.19
CA PRO A 418 -5.40 18.57 -79.34
C PRO A 418 -4.15 19.47 -79.36
N LEU A 419 -4.21 20.69 -78.81
CA LEU A 419 -3.03 21.57 -78.70
C LEU A 419 -1.95 20.99 -77.78
N LEU A 420 -2.31 20.46 -76.61
CA LEU A 420 -1.34 19.79 -75.72
C LEU A 420 -0.69 18.56 -76.39
N GLN A 421 -1.35 17.91 -77.34
CA GLN A 421 -0.78 16.79 -78.10
C GLN A 421 0.24 17.23 -79.16
N LYS A 422 0.26 18.51 -79.58
CA LYS A 422 1.23 19.05 -80.54
C LYS A 422 2.64 19.24 -79.95
N LYS A 423 2.76 19.30 -78.61
CA LYS A 423 4.04 19.42 -77.86
C LYS A 423 4.95 20.59 -78.31
N ASN A 424 4.34 21.70 -78.74
CA ASN A 424 4.99 22.99 -79.01
C ASN A 424 4.50 24.12 -78.08
N ILE A 425 3.34 23.95 -77.42
CA ILE A 425 2.76 24.99 -76.56
C ILE A 425 3.49 25.04 -75.22
N ARG A 426 3.95 26.24 -74.85
CA ARG A 426 4.60 26.55 -73.58
C ARG A 426 3.72 27.38 -72.65
N SER A 427 2.90 28.27 -73.19
CA SER A 427 2.02 29.13 -72.42
C SER A 427 0.57 29.01 -72.90
N LEU A 428 -0.32 28.60 -72.00
CA LEU A 428 -1.76 28.55 -72.25
C LEU A 428 -2.47 29.55 -71.34
N TYR A 429 -3.31 30.39 -71.96
CA TYR A 429 -4.15 31.36 -71.28
C TYR A 429 -5.60 31.06 -71.62
N ILE A 430 -6.42 30.79 -70.60
CA ILE A 430 -7.88 30.65 -70.68
C ILE A 430 -8.47 31.74 -69.79
N LEU A 431 -9.25 32.63 -70.39
CA LEU A 431 -9.80 33.83 -69.76
C LEU A 431 -11.32 33.87 -70.00
N SER A 432 -12.11 34.32 -69.03
CA SER A 432 -13.57 34.51 -69.18
C SER A 432 -14.32 33.28 -69.74
N THR A 433 -13.83 32.08 -69.44
CA THR A 433 -14.26 30.83 -70.10
C THR A 433 -14.51 29.81 -69.00
N SER A 434 -15.75 29.74 -68.51
CA SER A 434 -16.14 28.85 -67.40
C SER A 434 -15.94 27.38 -67.81
N LEU A 435 -14.97 26.72 -67.19
CA LEU A 435 -14.60 25.34 -67.51
C LEU A 435 -15.46 24.36 -66.71
N THR A 436 -16.08 23.42 -67.41
CA THR A 436 -16.85 22.33 -66.79
C THR A 436 -15.93 21.30 -66.15
N ARG A 437 -16.43 20.58 -65.14
CA ARG A 437 -15.72 19.50 -64.47
C ARG A 437 -15.12 18.48 -65.46
N ASP A 438 -15.92 18.05 -66.44
CA ASP A 438 -15.51 17.10 -67.48
C ASP A 438 -14.30 17.60 -68.30
N PHE A 439 -14.21 18.91 -68.58
CA PHE A 439 -13.02 19.50 -69.19
C PHE A 439 -11.84 19.46 -68.22
N ILE A 440 -12.03 19.82 -66.95
CA ILE A 440 -10.95 19.86 -65.96
C ILE A 440 -10.39 18.46 -65.69
N ASP A 441 -11.23 17.44 -65.50
CA ASP A 441 -10.81 16.04 -65.33
C ASP A 441 -10.02 15.56 -66.57
N LEU A 442 -10.49 15.87 -67.79
CA LEU A 442 -9.78 15.53 -69.02
C LEU A 442 -8.45 16.30 -69.16
N PHE A 443 -8.42 17.60 -68.88
CA PHE A 443 -7.23 18.44 -68.95
C PHE A 443 -6.18 18.02 -67.92
N ALA A 444 -6.59 17.75 -66.68
CA ALA A 444 -5.76 17.21 -65.61
C ALA A 444 -5.14 15.86 -66.02
N SER A 445 -5.90 14.97 -66.69
CA SER A 445 -5.35 13.72 -67.23
C SER A 445 -4.21 13.94 -68.23
N GLN A 446 -4.31 14.96 -69.10
CA GLN A 446 -3.25 15.29 -70.07
C GLN A 446 -2.04 15.95 -69.38
N MET A 447 -2.26 16.72 -68.31
CA MET A 447 -1.20 17.43 -67.56
C MET A 447 -0.31 16.51 -66.71
N LEU A 448 -0.71 15.26 -66.48
CA LEU A 448 0.16 14.23 -65.88
C LEU A 448 1.37 13.91 -66.78
N ASP A 449 1.12 13.73 -68.08
CA ASP A 449 2.14 13.38 -69.08
C ASP A 449 2.68 14.61 -69.86
N ASP A 450 2.13 15.80 -69.66
CA ASP A 450 2.61 16.99 -70.36
C ASP A 450 4.00 17.44 -69.86
N ASN A 451 4.94 17.47 -70.81
CA ASN A 451 6.33 17.85 -70.59
C ASN A 451 6.74 19.09 -71.41
N THR A 452 5.79 19.94 -71.77
CA THR A 452 5.97 21.11 -72.64
C THR A 452 5.39 22.41 -72.11
N LEU A 453 4.28 22.36 -71.37
CA LEU A 453 3.66 23.54 -70.79
C LEU A 453 4.49 24.09 -69.62
N GLU A 454 4.99 25.30 -69.79
CA GLU A 454 5.81 26.02 -68.82
C GLU A 454 4.98 27.06 -68.03
N SER A 455 3.87 27.54 -68.61
CA SER A 455 2.95 28.50 -67.98
C SER A 455 1.47 28.18 -68.26
N LEU A 456 0.63 28.27 -67.23
CA LEU A 456 -0.82 28.11 -67.32
C LEU A 456 -1.52 29.25 -66.59
N TYR A 457 -2.46 29.92 -67.28
CA TYR A 457 -3.31 30.97 -66.73
C TYR A 457 -4.76 30.55 -66.94
N LEU A 458 -5.50 30.34 -65.85
CA LEU A 458 -6.93 30.04 -65.85
C LEU A 458 -7.62 31.16 -65.06
N ASN A 459 -7.91 32.28 -65.70
CA ASN A 459 -8.27 33.53 -65.00
C ASN A 459 -9.68 34.01 -65.34
N HIS A 460 -10.21 34.95 -64.57
CA HIS A 460 -11.52 35.59 -64.76
C HIS A 460 -12.67 34.58 -64.82
N ASN A 461 -13.00 33.99 -63.65
CA ASN A 461 -14.07 33.00 -63.48
C ASN A 461 -14.01 31.82 -64.46
N SER A 462 -12.80 31.34 -64.78
CA SER A 462 -12.60 30.15 -65.62
C SER A 462 -12.52 28.84 -64.82
N ILE A 463 -12.31 28.90 -63.50
CA ILE A 463 -12.23 27.71 -62.62
C ILE A 463 -12.72 28.02 -61.19
N ASP A 464 -13.16 26.99 -60.47
CA ASP A 464 -13.65 27.04 -59.08
C ASP A 464 -12.82 26.13 -58.14
N ASP A 465 -13.21 26.02 -56.87
CA ASP A 465 -12.52 25.16 -55.89
C ASP A 465 -12.41 23.69 -56.31
N ASP A 466 -13.49 23.09 -56.82
CA ASP A 466 -13.53 21.68 -57.24
C ASP A 466 -12.56 21.46 -58.42
N GLY A 467 -12.60 22.36 -59.41
CA GLY A 467 -11.67 22.34 -60.54
C GLY A 467 -10.21 22.54 -60.12
N VAL A 468 -9.94 23.46 -59.18
CA VAL A 468 -8.59 23.67 -58.64
C VAL A 468 -8.09 22.42 -57.92
N ILE A 469 -8.92 21.78 -57.09
CA ILE A 469 -8.56 20.55 -56.37
C ILE A 469 -8.15 19.44 -57.36
N ILE A 470 -8.95 19.20 -58.41
CA ILE A 470 -8.64 18.21 -59.45
C ILE A 470 -7.32 18.57 -60.17
N LEU A 471 -7.20 19.82 -60.62
CA LEU A 471 -6.03 20.30 -61.36
C LEU A 471 -4.74 20.14 -60.57
N VAL A 472 -4.67 20.62 -59.32
CA VAL A 472 -3.42 20.63 -58.54
C VAL A 472 -2.96 19.23 -58.11
N GLN A 473 -3.87 18.27 -58.01
CA GLN A 473 -3.51 16.86 -57.80
C GLN A 473 -2.76 16.28 -59.03
N SER A 474 -3.13 16.65 -60.25
CA SER A 474 -2.36 16.28 -61.47
C SER A 474 -1.02 17.01 -61.56
N LEU A 475 -1.01 18.32 -61.23
CA LEU A 475 0.21 19.14 -61.32
C LEU A 475 1.24 18.80 -60.23
N LYS A 476 0.84 18.15 -59.13
CA LYS A 476 1.69 17.75 -58.01
C LYS A 476 3.05 17.16 -58.41
N TYR A 477 3.08 16.31 -59.43
CA TYR A 477 4.30 15.67 -59.93
C TYR A 477 4.77 16.19 -61.30
N ASN A 478 4.10 17.22 -61.86
CA ASN A 478 4.49 17.78 -63.15
C ASN A 478 5.87 18.47 -63.06
N LYS A 479 6.76 18.13 -64.00
CA LYS A 479 8.19 18.51 -64.01
C LYS A 479 8.52 19.68 -64.92
N LYS A 480 7.50 20.39 -65.45
CA LYS A 480 7.67 21.46 -66.45
C LYS A 480 6.90 22.75 -66.17
N LEU A 481 5.72 22.68 -65.56
CA LEU A 481 4.96 23.89 -65.24
C LEU A 481 5.70 24.74 -64.19
N GLN A 482 6.06 25.96 -64.56
CA GLN A 482 6.81 26.92 -63.75
C GLN A 482 5.95 28.11 -63.30
N TYR A 483 4.85 28.41 -64.01
CA TYR A 483 3.93 29.49 -63.70
C TYR A 483 2.50 28.98 -63.70
N LEU A 484 1.77 29.24 -62.62
CA LEU A 484 0.32 28.99 -62.51
C LEU A 484 -0.35 30.29 -62.06
N SER A 485 -1.35 30.75 -62.82
CA SER A 485 -2.21 31.86 -62.43
C SER A 485 -3.65 31.38 -62.38
N LEU A 486 -4.32 31.75 -61.29
CA LEU A 486 -5.71 31.47 -60.95
C LEU A 486 -6.40 32.79 -60.56
N ASP A 487 -5.95 33.92 -61.13
CA ASP A 487 -6.41 35.25 -60.72
C ASP A 487 -7.84 35.55 -61.20
N PHE A 488 -8.55 36.38 -60.45
CA PHE A 488 -9.94 36.81 -60.76
C PHE A 488 -10.95 35.67 -60.86
N ASN A 489 -10.68 34.51 -60.23
CA ASN A 489 -11.67 33.45 -60.06
C ASN A 489 -12.41 33.63 -58.74
N THR A 490 -13.62 34.18 -58.81
CA THR A 490 -14.49 34.34 -57.64
C THR A 490 -15.05 33.02 -57.11
N GLY A 491 -14.94 31.93 -57.88
CA GLY A 491 -15.28 30.56 -57.48
C GLY A 491 -14.20 29.83 -56.67
N ILE A 492 -13.01 30.41 -56.49
CA ILE A 492 -11.96 29.87 -55.61
C ILE A 492 -12.11 30.49 -54.23
N THR A 493 -12.30 29.65 -53.21
CA THR A 493 -12.44 30.03 -51.80
C THR A 493 -11.38 29.32 -50.94
N SER A 494 -11.49 29.41 -49.62
CA SER A 494 -10.63 28.66 -48.70
C SER A 494 -10.83 27.13 -48.75
N LEU A 495 -11.81 26.61 -49.50
CA LEU A 495 -12.05 25.16 -49.63
C LEU A 495 -10.95 24.43 -50.42
N SER A 496 -10.40 25.04 -51.48
CA SER A 496 -9.29 24.45 -52.25
C SER A 496 -7.91 24.63 -51.60
N VAL A 497 -7.79 25.49 -50.58
CA VAL A 497 -6.52 25.83 -49.93
C VAL A 497 -5.73 24.61 -49.43
N PRO A 498 -6.31 23.60 -48.74
CA PRO A 498 -5.54 22.45 -48.28
C PRO A 498 -4.88 21.67 -49.43
N SER A 499 -5.56 21.58 -50.59
CA SER A 499 -5.01 20.94 -51.80
C SER A 499 -3.95 21.81 -52.48
N LEU A 500 -4.17 23.13 -52.56
CA LEU A 500 -3.16 24.09 -53.03
C LEU A 500 -1.91 24.06 -52.14
N ALA A 501 -2.06 24.05 -50.83
CA ALA A 501 -0.97 23.98 -49.86
C ALA A 501 -0.23 22.63 -49.94
N GLU A 502 -0.93 21.52 -50.14
CA GLU A 502 -0.29 20.20 -50.36
C GLU A 502 0.48 20.15 -51.70
N PHE A 503 -0.10 20.71 -52.75
CA PHE A 503 0.55 20.91 -54.04
C PHE A 503 1.82 21.76 -53.93
N ILE A 504 1.77 22.89 -53.21
CA ILE A 504 2.94 23.72 -52.94
C ILE A 504 3.99 22.93 -52.14
N ARG A 505 3.60 22.21 -51.07
CA ARG A 505 4.53 21.40 -50.25
C ARG A 505 5.30 20.36 -51.08
N ILE A 506 4.68 19.76 -52.10
CA ILE A 506 5.23 18.63 -52.86
C ILE A 506 5.88 19.03 -54.20
N ASN A 507 5.33 20.01 -54.93
CA ASN A 507 5.80 20.32 -56.28
C ASN A 507 7.16 21.03 -56.27
N SER A 508 8.14 20.43 -56.94
CA SER A 508 9.54 20.91 -57.02
C SER A 508 9.86 21.66 -58.32
N THR A 509 8.84 22.05 -59.10
CA THR A 509 8.99 22.76 -60.39
C THR A 509 8.49 24.20 -60.33
N LEU A 510 7.30 24.41 -59.77
CA LEU A 510 6.55 25.66 -59.84
C LEU A 510 7.33 26.81 -59.19
N SER A 511 7.53 27.89 -59.93
CA SER A 511 8.31 29.06 -59.54
C SER A 511 7.46 30.28 -59.18
N VAL A 512 6.26 30.41 -59.78
CA VAL A 512 5.30 31.45 -59.43
C VAL A 512 3.86 30.91 -59.38
N LEU A 513 3.12 31.31 -58.35
CA LEU A 513 1.69 31.08 -58.19
C LEU A 513 0.95 32.40 -57.99
N TYR A 514 -0.06 32.69 -58.80
CA TYR A 514 -0.96 33.83 -58.60
C TYR A 514 -2.37 33.34 -58.21
N VAL A 515 -2.91 33.85 -57.10
CA VAL A 515 -4.25 33.54 -56.55
C VAL A 515 -4.97 34.81 -56.05
N SER A 516 -4.73 35.93 -56.71
CA SER A 516 -5.31 37.24 -56.38
C SER A 516 -6.72 37.41 -56.96
N HIS A 517 -7.50 38.32 -56.38
CA HIS A 517 -8.92 38.54 -56.72
C HIS A 517 -9.77 37.26 -56.61
N THR A 518 -9.43 36.40 -55.66
CA THR A 518 -10.15 35.19 -55.25
C THR A 518 -10.92 35.44 -53.93
N ARG A 519 -11.77 34.48 -53.55
CA ARG A 519 -12.50 34.47 -52.26
C ARG A 519 -11.78 33.65 -51.18
N ILE A 520 -10.49 33.34 -51.37
CA ILE A 520 -9.63 32.81 -50.30
C ILE A 520 -9.55 33.87 -49.19
N ASP A 521 -9.77 33.45 -47.93
CA ASP A 521 -9.70 34.32 -46.77
C ASP A 521 -8.29 34.39 -46.14
N THR A 522 -8.09 35.31 -45.19
CA THR A 522 -6.81 35.56 -44.51
C THR A 522 -6.20 34.30 -43.86
N ARG A 523 -7.02 33.41 -43.29
CA ARG A 523 -6.58 32.14 -42.69
C ARG A 523 -6.08 31.18 -43.78
N GLY A 524 -6.83 31.08 -44.88
CA GLY A 524 -6.45 30.29 -46.06
C GLY A 524 -5.13 30.78 -46.67
N VAL A 525 -4.96 32.10 -46.82
CA VAL A 525 -3.68 32.69 -47.26
C VAL A 525 -2.55 32.40 -46.28
N LEU A 526 -2.79 32.43 -44.96
CA LEU A 526 -1.77 32.07 -43.97
C LEU A 526 -1.35 30.59 -44.08
N GLU A 527 -2.25 29.65 -44.42
CA GLU A 527 -1.88 28.26 -44.70
C GLU A 527 -1.05 28.13 -45.99
N LEU A 528 -1.44 28.81 -47.07
CA LEU A 528 -0.65 28.86 -48.30
C LEU A 528 0.76 29.42 -48.04
N VAL A 529 0.89 30.43 -47.18
CA VAL A 529 2.17 31.02 -46.79
C VAL A 529 2.97 30.11 -45.85
N ASP A 530 2.32 29.33 -44.98
CA ASP A 530 2.97 28.30 -44.16
C ASP A 530 3.56 27.17 -45.02
N SER A 531 2.84 26.78 -46.08
CA SER A 531 3.28 25.77 -47.05
C SER A 531 4.61 26.12 -47.76
N LEU A 532 4.95 27.42 -47.84
CA LEU A 532 6.24 27.90 -48.38
C LEU A 532 7.44 27.55 -47.48
N LYS A 533 7.23 27.20 -46.20
CA LYS A 533 8.32 26.92 -45.25
C LYS A 533 9.05 25.62 -45.57
N SER A 534 8.35 24.61 -46.09
CA SER A 534 8.94 23.34 -46.52
C SER A 534 9.25 23.29 -48.03
N ASN A 535 8.51 24.02 -48.86
CA ASN A 535 8.84 24.14 -50.28
C ASN A 535 9.95 25.18 -50.53
N THR A 536 11.06 24.77 -51.14
CA THR A 536 12.19 25.67 -51.47
C THR A 536 12.18 26.21 -52.91
N ARG A 537 11.23 25.78 -53.77
CA ARG A 537 11.21 26.09 -55.21
C ARG A 537 10.36 27.31 -55.56
N LEU A 538 9.18 27.47 -54.95
CA LEU A 538 8.18 28.46 -55.32
C LEU A 538 8.65 29.86 -54.94
N GLY A 539 9.36 30.53 -55.86
CA GLY A 539 10.00 31.83 -55.64
C GLY A 539 9.02 32.95 -55.30
N LYS A 540 7.77 32.87 -55.79
CA LYS A 540 6.74 33.89 -55.57
C LYS A 540 5.33 33.30 -55.49
N ILE A 541 4.58 33.66 -54.44
CA ILE A 541 3.11 33.59 -54.42
C ILE A 541 2.55 35.02 -54.39
N VAL A 542 1.45 35.28 -55.11
CA VAL A 542 0.78 36.59 -55.14
C VAL A 542 -0.67 36.47 -54.71
N VAL A 543 -1.04 37.25 -53.70
CA VAL A 543 -2.38 37.27 -53.09
C VAL A 543 -2.93 38.69 -53.02
N ASP A 544 -4.22 38.85 -52.71
CA ASP A 544 -4.80 40.18 -52.55
C ASP A 544 -4.13 41.04 -51.47
N GLU A 545 -3.93 42.32 -51.76
CA GLU A 545 -3.42 43.33 -50.83
C GLU A 545 -4.25 43.43 -49.53
N LYS A 546 -5.54 43.04 -49.55
CA LYS A 546 -6.40 42.94 -48.37
C LYS A 546 -5.78 42.08 -47.24
N HIS A 547 -4.92 41.11 -47.57
CA HIS A 547 -4.26 40.22 -46.61
C HIS A 547 -2.95 40.77 -46.04
N LYS A 548 -2.36 41.79 -46.67
CA LYS A 548 -1.01 42.34 -46.41
C LYS A 548 -0.76 42.70 -44.95
N ALA A 549 -1.73 43.35 -44.29
CA ALA A 549 -1.62 43.76 -42.90
C ALA A 549 -1.52 42.57 -41.92
N MET A 550 -2.24 41.48 -42.18
CA MET A 550 -2.23 40.29 -41.32
C MET A 550 -1.05 39.36 -41.64
N CYS A 551 -0.74 39.14 -42.92
CA CYS A 551 0.39 38.28 -43.30
C CYS A 551 1.74 38.84 -42.83
N THR A 552 1.97 40.15 -42.96
CA THR A 552 3.22 40.78 -42.48
C THR A 552 3.35 40.76 -40.96
N LYS A 553 2.24 40.82 -40.21
CA LYS A 553 2.21 40.68 -38.75
C LYS A 553 2.48 39.24 -38.29
N THR A 554 1.86 38.25 -38.94
CA THR A 554 1.89 36.85 -38.47
C THR A 554 3.13 36.08 -38.91
N VAL A 555 3.67 36.36 -40.11
CA VAL A 555 4.76 35.54 -40.70
C VAL A 555 6.03 36.34 -41.02
N GLY A 556 6.05 37.65 -40.73
CA GLY A 556 7.20 38.52 -40.92
C GLY A 556 7.57 38.74 -42.41
N LYS A 557 8.85 39.01 -42.68
CA LYS A 557 9.35 39.19 -44.06
C LYS A 557 9.63 37.85 -44.74
N ILE A 558 8.59 37.21 -45.26
CA ILE A 558 8.75 36.16 -46.27
C ILE A 558 8.93 36.84 -47.63
N ASN A 559 10.18 36.88 -48.11
CA ASN A 559 10.58 37.48 -49.39
C ASN A 559 10.04 36.75 -50.65
N ARG A 560 9.06 35.86 -50.47
CA ARG A 560 8.40 35.03 -51.49
C ARG A 560 6.89 35.26 -51.54
N LEU A 561 6.35 36.13 -50.67
CA LEU A 561 4.96 36.53 -50.63
C LEU A 561 4.85 37.98 -51.13
N ASP A 562 4.27 38.14 -52.32
CA ASP A 562 3.93 39.43 -52.90
C ASP A 562 2.41 39.66 -52.83
N PHE A 563 2.00 40.90 -53.09
CA PHE A 563 0.60 41.32 -53.06
C PHE A 563 0.22 41.97 -54.40
N SER A 564 -1.01 41.74 -54.86
CA SER A 564 -1.60 42.50 -55.97
C SER A 564 -1.78 43.98 -55.61
N TYR A 565 -2.19 44.82 -56.57
CA TYR A 565 -2.54 46.22 -56.29
C TYR A 565 -4.06 46.36 -56.09
N THR A 566 -4.47 47.22 -55.15
CA THR A 566 -5.87 47.37 -54.68
C THR A 566 -6.89 47.87 -55.72
N THR A 567 -6.47 48.39 -56.87
CA THR A 567 -7.37 49.07 -57.82
C THR A 567 -8.14 48.11 -58.71
N ALA A 568 -9.44 47.90 -58.41
CA ALA A 568 -10.40 47.18 -59.25
C ALA A 568 -10.82 47.95 -60.54
N THR A 569 -9.92 48.75 -61.11
CA THR A 569 -10.16 49.67 -62.22
C THR A 569 -9.02 49.58 -63.24
N ALA A 570 -9.01 48.50 -64.01
CA ALA A 570 -8.09 48.29 -65.13
C ALA A 570 -8.81 47.61 -66.31
N TYR A 571 -10.00 48.09 -66.66
CA TYR A 571 -10.65 47.82 -67.96
C TYR A 571 -9.93 48.59 -69.09
N GLU A 572 -8.61 48.52 -69.12
CA GLU A 572 -7.76 49.11 -70.16
C GLU A 572 -6.36 48.47 -70.09
N TYR A 573 -6.08 47.55 -71.01
CA TYR A 573 -4.82 47.59 -71.75
C TYR A 573 -4.98 46.91 -73.11
N THR A 574 -5.44 47.71 -74.07
CA THR A 574 -5.14 47.48 -75.49
C THR A 574 -3.61 47.41 -75.64
N GLY A 575 -3.12 46.35 -76.30
CA GLY A 575 -1.86 45.72 -75.93
C GLY A 575 -0.61 46.62 -75.80
N VAL A 576 -0.02 46.64 -74.60
CA VAL A 576 1.34 47.13 -74.36
C VAL A 576 2.24 46.00 -73.83
N ASN A 577 3.09 45.52 -74.74
CA ASN A 577 4.46 45.08 -74.54
C ASN A 577 4.87 44.61 -73.11
N LEU A 578 4.76 43.31 -72.83
CA LEU A 578 5.36 42.64 -71.65
C LEU A 578 6.90 42.49 -71.78
N GLY A 579 7.59 43.58 -72.08
CA GLY A 579 9.03 43.65 -72.29
C GLY A 579 9.72 44.57 -71.28
N GLY A 580 9.57 44.31 -69.98
CA GLY A 580 10.02 45.28 -68.96
C GLY A 580 10.01 44.86 -67.48
N LEU A 581 10.21 43.58 -67.15
CA LEU A 581 10.41 43.16 -65.75
C LEU A 581 11.22 41.84 -65.63
N LEU A 582 12.45 41.86 -66.16
CA LEU A 582 13.45 40.79 -66.01
C LEU A 582 14.86 41.41 -65.90
N VAL A 583 15.20 41.87 -64.69
CA VAL A 583 16.56 42.12 -64.17
C VAL A 583 16.56 41.73 -62.70
#